data_AF-A0A1H1Y5M3-F1
#
_entry.id   AF-A0A1H1Y5M3-F1
#
_cell.length_a   1.000
_cell.length_b   1.000
_cell.length_c   1.000
_cell.angle_alpha   90.00
_cell.angle_beta   90.00
_cell.angle_gamma   90.00
#
_symmetry.space_group_name_H-M   'P 1'
#
loop_
_entity.id
_entity.type
_entity.pdbx_description
1 polymer ?
#
loop_
_entity_poly.entity_id
_entity_poly.type
_entity_poly.pdbx_seq_one_letter_code
_entity_poly.pdbx_strand_id
1 'polypeptide(L)'
;MTDRPLLVTTVAHARAGLSGALRRFRADPEGAQPVVLGSHRRAEAVILPYARYEQIVLGGPPSVAETRAPEAELPELPPGVTRDDLAERWLNGLVTAVDAGVGIVDRGRAAFRTDVALPLACEALIARVGELARLLTRLDPDRFHDPMWTLAAHNRQMVVHHDNRVDEQSIWMVMSEGFPEIAEVAASVRRPLQQAS
;
A
#
# COMPACT_ATOMS: atom_id res chain seq x y z
N MET A 1 0.39 31.38 12.08
CA MET A 1 -0.28 30.29 12.82
C MET A 1 0.74 29.69 13.76
N THR A 2 0.53 29.84 15.07
CA THR A 2 1.48 29.39 16.10
C THR A 2 1.46 27.87 16.17
N ASP A 3 2.51 27.24 15.66
CA ASP A 3 2.66 25.79 15.63
C ASP A 3 2.84 25.28 17.07
N ARG A 4 1.76 24.78 17.67
CA ARG A 4 1.80 24.23 19.02
C ARG A 4 2.44 22.85 18.89
N PRO A 5 3.60 22.59 19.51
CA PRO A 5 4.25 21.29 19.37
C PRO A 5 3.28 20.19 19.82
N LEU A 6 3.06 19.21 18.93
CA LEU A 6 2.20 18.07 19.24
C LEU A 6 2.71 17.40 20.53
N LEU A 7 1.82 17.24 21.50
CA LEU A 7 2.17 16.69 22.80
C LEU A 7 2.54 15.21 22.64
N VAL A 8 3.80 14.86 22.90
CA VAL A 8 4.25 13.47 22.96
C VAL A 8 3.66 12.82 24.20
N THR A 9 2.91 11.73 24.01
CA THR A 9 2.33 10.94 25.08
C THR A 9 2.99 9.57 25.18
N THR A 10 2.98 8.98 26.38
CA THR A 10 3.49 7.62 26.55
C THR A 10 2.51 6.59 25.99
N VAL A 11 3.01 5.44 25.57
CA VAL A 11 2.17 4.32 25.07
C VAL A 11 1.08 3.95 26.08
N ALA A 12 1.41 3.90 27.37
CA ALA A 12 0.44 3.58 28.43
C ALA A 12 -0.71 4.60 28.50
N HIS A 13 -0.41 5.89 28.35
CA HIS A 13 -1.41 6.95 28.38
C HIS A 13 -2.25 6.98 27.09
N ALA A 14 -1.62 6.79 25.94
CA ALA A 14 -2.34 6.65 24.68
C ALA A 14 -3.31 5.47 24.69
N ARG A 15 -2.89 4.32 25.24
CA ARG A 15 -3.76 3.15 25.39
C ARG A 15 -4.97 3.45 26.28
N ALA A 16 -4.76 4.14 27.40
CA ALA A 16 -5.86 4.53 28.29
C ALA A 16 -6.85 5.51 27.62
N GLY A 17 -6.36 6.37 26.72
CA GLY A 17 -7.16 7.38 26.00
C GLY A 17 -7.67 6.96 24.63
N LEU A 18 -7.41 5.72 24.18
CA LEU A 18 -7.56 5.34 22.77
C LEU A 18 -9.01 5.49 22.27
N SER A 19 -10.00 5.03 23.04
CA SER A 19 -11.41 5.14 22.66
C SER A 19 -11.86 6.60 22.44
N GLY A 20 -11.30 7.54 23.22
CA GLY A 20 -11.54 8.97 23.05
C GLY A 20 -10.86 9.54 21.82
N ALA A 21 -9.63 9.11 21.52
CA ALA A 21 -8.93 9.46 20.28
C ALA A 21 -9.71 8.99 19.05
N LEU A 22 -10.12 7.72 19.02
CA LEU A 22 -10.90 7.16 17.91
C LEU A 22 -12.28 7.82 17.75
N ARG A 23 -12.92 8.27 18.84
CA ARG A 23 -14.16 9.05 18.76
C ARG A 23 -13.92 10.41 18.09
N ARG A 24 -12.83 11.10 18.43
CA ARG A 24 -12.46 12.38 17.81
C ARG A 24 -12.14 12.20 16.33
N PHE A 25 -11.39 11.17 15.96
CA PHE A 25 -11.06 10.86 14.57
C PHE A 25 -12.30 10.60 13.73
N ARG A 26 -13.31 9.93 14.29
CA ARG A 26 -14.60 9.71 13.59
C ARG A 26 -15.42 10.99 13.43
N ALA A 27 -15.33 11.93 14.38
CA ALA A 27 -16.08 13.17 14.33
C ALA A 27 -15.46 14.20 13.38
N ASP A 28 -14.13 14.18 13.22
CA ASP A 28 -13.37 15.12 12.37
C ASP A 28 -12.14 14.42 11.76
N PRO A 29 -12.32 13.63 10.67
CA PRO A 29 -11.23 12.85 10.07
C PRO A 29 -10.08 13.69 9.50
N GLU A 30 -10.34 14.94 9.10
CA GLU A 30 -9.33 15.79 8.46
C GLU A 30 -8.63 16.73 9.47
N GLY A 31 -9.39 17.27 10.43
CA GLY A 31 -8.91 18.27 11.39
C GLY A 31 -8.44 17.70 12.73
N ALA A 32 -8.80 16.46 13.09
CA ALA A 32 -8.49 15.93 14.41
C ALA A 32 -6.97 15.86 14.66
N GLN A 33 -6.56 16.31 15.85
CA GLN A 33 -5.16 16.29 16.25
C GLN A 33 -4.64 14.85 16.37
N PRO A 34 -3.50 14.53 15.75
CA PRO A 34 -2.90 13.21 15.85
C PRO A 34 -2.40 12.92 17.26
N VAL A 35 -2.36 11.64 17.63
CA VAL A 35 -1.77 11.17 18.90
C VAL A 35 -0.32 10.80 18.65
N VAL A 36 0.62 11.54 19.24
CA VAL A 36 2.05 11.27 19.09
C VAL A 36 2.53 10.43 20.27
N LEU A 37 3.14 9.28 19.98
CA LEU A 37 3.64 8.31 20.95
C LEU A 37 5.16 8.44 21.10
N GLY A 38 5.67 8.27 22.32
CA GLY A 38 7.09 8.04 22.55
C GLY A 38 7.53 8.23 24.00
N SER A 39 8.86 8.22 24.21
CA SER A 39 9.48 8.40 25.51
C SER A 39 9.69 9.89 25.84
N HIS A 40 8.88 10.42 26.77
CA HIS A 40 8.95 11.77 27.34
C HIS A 40 8.78 12.94 26.34
N ARG A 41 9.84 13.25 25.56
CA ARG A 41 9.89 14.36 24.58
C ARG A 41 10.29 13.90 23.19
N ARG A 42 10.60 12.62 23.00
CA ARG A 42 10.96 12.07 21.70
C ARG A 42 9.72 11.44 21.08
N ALA A 43 9.28 11.99 19.94
CA ALA A 43 8.28 11.33 19.11
C ALA A 43 8.89 10.08 18.46
N GLU A 44 8.17 8.96 18.56
CA GLU A 44 8.58 7.66 18.02
C GLU A 44 7.53 7.07 17.08
N ALA A 45 6.24 7.34 17.34
CA ALA A 45 5.16 6.94 16.45
C ALA A 45 4.00 7.96 16.48
N VAL A 46 3.10 7.88 15.52
CA VAL A 46 1.90 8.72 15.45
C VAL A 46 0.68 7.89 15.07
N ILE A 47 -0.45 8.15 15.72
CA ILE A 47 -1.75 7.62 15.34
C ILE A 47 -2.56 8.79 14.77
N LEU A 48 -3.08 8.62 13.56
CA LEU A 48 -3.86 9.62 12.85
C LEU A 48 -5.13 8.99 12.26
N PRO A 49 -6.17 9.79 11.94
CA PRO A 49 -7.30 9.31 11.16
C PRO A 49 -6.84 8.76 9.80
N TYR A 50 -7.50 7.71 9.31
CA TYR A 50 -7.13 7.08 8.04
C TYR A 50 -7.24 8.05 6.85
N ALA A 51 -8.30 8.86 6.77
CA ALA A 51 -8.43 9.89 5.73
C ALA A 51 -7.25 10.89 5.70
N ARG A 52 -6.68 11.20 6.86
CA ARG A 52 -5.48 12.06 6.96
C ARG A 52 -4.22 11.33 6.56
N TYR A 53 -4.15 10.03 6.83
CA TYR A 53 -3.05 9.17 6.37
C TYR A 53 -3.09 9.09 4.84
N GLU A 54 -4.27 8.86 4.26
CA GLU A 54 -4.51 8.93 2.84
C GLU A 54 -4.06 10.28 2.27
N GLN A 55 -4.41 11.42 2.87
CA GLN A 55 -3.90 12.71 2.38
C GLN A 55 -2.37 12.85 2.43
N ILE A 56 -1.70 12.29 3.44
CA ILE A 56 -0.24 12.35 3.56
C ILE A 56 0.45 11.42 2.56
N VAL A 57 -0.11 10.22 2.38
CA VAL A 57 0.45 9.18 1.51
C VAL A 57 0.07 9.42 0.05
N LEU A 58 -1.19 9.75 -0.23
CA LEU A 58 -1.74 10.04 -1.55
C LEU A 58 -1.49 11.48 -1.99
N GLY A 59 -1.38 12.45 -1.07
CA GLY A 59 -1.04 13.85 -1.38
C GLY A 59 0.46 14.10 -1.58
N GLY A 60 1.30 13.09 -1.31
CA GLY A 60 2.75 13.12 -1.47
C GLY A 60 3.48 13.96 -0.40
N PRO A 61 4.71 13.59 -0.02
CA PRO A 61 5.55 14.45 0.82
C PRO A 61 5.82 15.79 0.10
N PRO A 62 6.09 16.91 0.82
CA PRO A 62 6.80 18.02 0.18
C PRO A 62 8.10 17.44 -0.37
N SER A 63 8.24 17.49 -1.69
CA SER A 63 9.37 16.96 -2.47
C SER A 63 10.71 17.23 -1.77
N VAL A 64 11.14 16.32 -0.90
CA VAL A 64 12.55 16.09 -0.66
C VAL A 64 12.97 15.36 -1.92
N ALA A 65 13.85 15.99 -2.69
CA ALA A 65 14.34 15.49 -3.96
C ALA A 65 15.01 14.12 -3.76
N GLU A 66 14.22 13.06 -3.68
CA GLU A 66 14.67 11.73 -4.00
C GLU A 66 15.11 11.80 -5.44
N THR A 67 16.38 11.45 -5.64
CA THR A 67 16.98 11.31 -6.96
C THR A 67 16.15 10.26 -7.70
N ARG A 68 15.13 10.73 -8.44
CA ARG A 68 14.37 9.94 -9.40
C ARG A 68 15.38 9.39 -10.39
N ALA A 69 15.73 8.13 -10.23
CA ALA A 69 16.17 7.33 -11.36
C ALA A 69 15.13 7.55 -12.48
N PRO A 70 15.55 7.74 -13.75
CA PRO A 70 14.62 8.05 -14.84
C PRO A 70 13.48 7.02 -14.82
N GLU A 71 12.31 7.48 -14.35
CA GLU A 71 11.11 6.67 -14.22
C GLU A 71 10.76 6.19 -15.62
N ALA A 72 10.87 4.89 -15.85
CA ALA A 72 10.64 4.29 -17.16
C ALA A 72 9.33 4.80 -17.77
N GLU A 73 9.46 5.44 -18.93
CA GLU A 73 8.39 5.77 -19.86
C GLU A 73 7.51 4.52 -20.04
N LEU A 74 6.18 4.72 -20.14
CA LEU A 74 5.30 3.60 -20.47
C LEU A 74 5.86 2.91 -21.71
N PRO A 75 5.93 1.56 -21.73
CA PRO A 75 6.51 0.86 -22.87
C PRO A 75 5.79 1.26 -24.15
N GLU A 76 6.55 1.53 -25.22
CA GLU A 76 5.98 1.79 -26.54
C GLU A 76 5.04 0.63 -26.90
N LEU A 77 3.82 0.96 -27.30
CA LEU A 77 2.81 -0.03 -27.63
C LEU A 77 3.20 -0.71 -28.96
N PRO A 78 3.25 -2.05 -29.01
CA PRO A 78 3.38 -2.75 -30.29
C PRO A 78 2.22 -2.37 -31.23
N PRO A 79 2.45 -2.37 -32.55
CA PRO A 79 1.39 -2.06 -33.51
C PRO A 79 0.21 -3.03 -33.34
N GLY A 80 -1.00 -2.47 -33.23
CA GLY A 80 -2.24 -3.24 -33.03
C GLY A 80 -2.57 -3.60 -31.57
N VAL A 81 -1.73 -3.24 -30.60
CA VAL A 81 -2.02 -3.42 -29.17
C VAL A 81 -2.65 -2.14 -28.61
N THR A 82 -3.84 -2.26 -28.04
CA THR A 82 -4.52 -1.13 -27.41
C THR A 82 -4.05 -0.94 -25.96
N ARG A 83 -4.33 0.24 -25.39
CA ARG A 83 -4.13 0.46 -23.95
C ARG A 83 -4.97 -0.50 -23.11
N ASP A 84 -6.17 -0.85 -23.57
CA ASP A 84 -7.02 -1.82 -22.88
C ASP A 84 -6.40 -3.22 -22.85
N ASP A 85 -5.82 -3.69 -23.95
CA ASP A 85 -5.11 -4.98 -24.00
C ASP A 85 -3.95 -5.01 -23.01
N LEU A 86 -3.22 -3.90 -22.90
CA LEU A 86 -2.12 -3.76 -21.95
C LEU A 86 -2.64 -3.76 -20.50
N ALA A 87 -3.72 -3.03 -20.23
CA ALA A 87 -4.36 -2.98 -18.92
C ALA A 87 -4.83 -4.38 -18.48
N GLU A 88 -5.52 -5.11 -19.36
CA GLU A 88 -5.99 -6.48 -19.09
C GLU A 88 -4.81 -7.45 -18.87
N ARG A 89 -3.74 -7.33 -19.68
CA ARG A 89 -2.52 -8.13 -19.48
C ARG A 89 -1.87 -7.87 -18.13
N TRP A 90 -1.77 -6.60 -17.72
CA TRP A 90 -1.20 -6.23 -16.42
C TRP A 90 -2.10 -6.63 -15.26
N LEU A 91 -3.42 -6.47 -15.38
CA LEU A 91 -4.39 -6.99 -14.41
C LEU A 91 -4.29 -8.50 -14.24
N ASN A 92 -4.17 -9.25 -15.33
CA ASN A 92 -3.96 -10.71 -15.27
C ASN A 92 -2.66 -11.07 -14.56
N GLY A 93 -1.57 -10.36 -14.87
CA GLY A 93 -0.29 -10.53 -14.19
C GLY A 93 -0.35 -10.20 -12.70
N LEU A 94 -1.14 -9.19 -12.33
CA LEU A 94 -1.32 -8.77 -10.93
C LEU A 94 -2.13 -9.80 -10.16
N VAL A 95 -3.27 -10.23 -10.71
CA VAL A 95 -4.10 -11.28 -10.10
C VAL A 95 -3.30 -12.57 -9.92
N THR A 96 -2.52 -12.98 -10.92
CA THR A 96 -1.65 -14.17 -10.80
C THR A 96 -0.65 -14.06 -9.64
N ALA A 97 -0.06 -12.88 -9.43
CA ALA A 97 0.86 -12.65 -8.32
C ALA A 97 0.15 -12.64 -6.96
N VAL A 98 -1.05 -12.06 -6.91
CA VAL A 98 -1.90 -12.06 -5.71
C VAL A 98 -2.30 -13.49 -5.34
N ASP A 99 -2.78 -14.29 -6.30
CA ASP A 99 -3.17 -15.69 -6.08
C ASP A 99 -2.01 -16.56 -5.59
N ALA A 100 -0.80 -16.34 -6.13
CA ALA A 100 0.40 -17.00 -5.62
C ALA A 100 0.68 -16.64 -4.16
N GLY A 101 0.41 -15.38 -3.77
CA GLY A 101 0.52 -14.92 -2.40
C GLY A 101 -0.53 -15.54 -1.47
N VAL A 102 -1.78 -15.62 -1.91
CA VAL A 102 -2.86 -16.31 -1.19
C VAL A 102 -2.48 -17.78 -0.94
N GLY A 103 -1.92 -18.46 -1.95
CA GLY A 103 -1.43 -19.83 -1.78
C GLY A 103 -0.32 -19.98 -0.73
N ILE A 104 0.51 -18.95 -0.50
CA ILE A 104 1.48 -18.94 0.61
C ILE A 104 0.77 -18.73 1.95
N VAL A 105 -0.23 -17.85 2.01
CA VAL A 105 -1.02 -17.60 3.22
C VAL A 105 -1.78 -18.85 3.66
N ASP A 106 -2.35 -19.59 2.71
CA ASP A 106 -3.07 -20.85 2.96
C ASP A 106 -2.18 -21.94 3.57
N ARG A 107 -0.88 -21.95 3.25
CA ARG A 107 0.12 -22.83 3.91
C ARG A 107 0.34 -22.46 5.38
N GLY A 108 -0.10 -21.27 5.79
CA GLY A 108 -0.12 -20.81 7.16
C GLY A 108 1.16 -20.13 7.61
N ARG A 109 1.01 -19.34 8.68
CA ARG A 109 2.09 -18.51 9.22
C ARG A 109 3.29 -19.30 9.75
N ALA A 110 3.06 -20.53 10.20
CA ALA A 110 4.14 -21.40 10.66
C ALA A 110 5.10 -21.77 9.52
N ALA A 111 4.57 -22.08 8.33
CA ALA A 111 5.38 -22.37 7.14
C ALA A 111 6.21 -21.14 6.74
N PHE A 112 5.58 -19.97 6.71
CA PHE A 112 6.24 -18.69 6.41
C PHE A 112 7.45 -18.39 7.31
N ARG A 113 7.40 -18.78 8.58
CA ARG A 113 8.49 -18.58 9.55
C ARG A 113 9.62 -19.59 9.47
N THR A 114 9.30 -20.80 9.03
CA THR A 114 10.25 -21.93 9.06
C THR A 114 10.97 -22.10 7.72
N ASP A 115 10.29 -21.79 6.61
CA ASP A 115 10.85 -21.84 5.27
C ASP A 115 11.44 -20.48 4.89
N VAL A 116 12.77 -20.41 4.87
CA VAL A 116 13.53 -19.19 4.55
C VAL A 116 13.26 -18.64 3.15
N ALA A 117 12.72 -19.44 2.23
CA ALA A 117 12.39 -18.99 0.88
C ALA A 117 11.06 -18.20 0.83
N LEU A 118 10.13 -18.45 1.76
CA LEU A 118 8.80 -17.84 1.71
C LEU A 118 8.79 -16.33 1.97
N PRO A 119 9.54 -15.77 2.95
CA PRO A 119 9.67 -14.32 3.09
C PRO A 119 10.19 -13.64 1.83
N LEU A 120 11.22 -14.21 1.19
CA LEU A 120 11.79 -13.67 -0.05
C LEU A 120 10.80 -13.75 -1.23
N ALA A 121 10.05 -14.84 -1.32
CA ALA A 121 8.98 -14.97 -2.31
C ALA A 121 7.89 -13.91 -2.08
N CYS A 122 7.45 -13.70 -0.83
CA CYS A 122 6.49 -12.66 -0.48
C CYS A 122 7.00 -11.26 -0.82
N GLU A 123 8.27 -10.94 -0.53
CA GLU A 123 8.89 -9.67 -0.92
C GLU A 123 8.83 -9.46 -2.45
N ALA A 124 9.18 -10.49 -3.22
CA ALA A 124 9.12 -10.43 -4.68
C ALA A 124 7.68 -10.25 -5.20
N LEU A 125 6.70 -10.92 -4.59
CA LEU A 125 5.28 -10.78 -4.93
C LEU A 125 4.77 -9.38 -4.61
N ILE A 126 5.06 -8.84 -3.42
CA ILE A 126 4.71 -7.47 -3.02
C ILE A 126 5.31 -6.47 -4.00
N ALA A 127 6.59 -6.62 -4.34
CA ALA A 127 7.25 -5.75 -5.31
C ALA A 127 6.57 -5.78 -6.68
N ARG A 128 6.19 -6.99 -7.14
CA ARG A 128 5.53 -7.21 -8.43
C ARG A 128 4.12 -6.62 -8.47
N VAL A 129 3.32 -6.87 -7.44
CA VAL A 129 1.94 -6.35 -7.33
C VAL A 129 1.98 -4.83 -7.29
N GLY A 130 2.86 -4.23 -6.48
CA GLY A 130 2.99 -2.78 -6.40
C GLY A 130 3.47 -2.13 -7.71
N GLU A 131 4.39 -2.77 -8.43
CA GLU A 131 4.81 -2.28 -9.75
C GLU A 131 3.68 -2.31 -10.78
N LEU A 132 2.89 -3.39 -10.81
CA LEU A 132 1.74 -3.50 -11.71
C LEU A 132 0.63 -2.52 -11.34
N ALA A 133 0.33 -2.33 -10.05
CA ALA A 133 -0.62 -1.32 -9.59
C ALA A 133 -0.22 0.09 -10.05
N ARG A 134 1.06 0.44 -9.88
CA ARG A 134 1.63 1.71 -10.35
C ARG A 134 1.50 1.89 -11.87
N LEU A 135 1.76 0.83 -12.63
CA LEU A 135 1.62 0.84 -14.09
C LEU A 135 0.17 1.03 -14.53
N LEU A 136 -0.78 0.35 -13.89
CA LEU A 136 -2.21 0.47 -14.16
C LEU A 136 -2.73 1.90 -13.88
N THR A 137 -2.43 2.46 -12.70
CA THR A 137 -2.82 3.84 -12.36
C THR A 137 -2.25 4.87 -13.33
N ARG A 138 -1.02 4.68 -13.84
CA ARG A 138 -0.46 5.58 -14.87
C ARG A 138 -1.10 5.42 -16.24
N LEU A 139 -1.55 4.21 -16.58
CA LEU A 139 -2.13 3.91 -17.88
C LEU A 139 -3.53 4.52 -18.03
N ASP A 140 -4.35 4.42 -16.98
CA ASP A 140 -5.73 4.91 -16.95
C ASP A 140 -6.11 5.35 -15.51
N PRO A 141 -5.78 6.59 -15.12
CA PRO A 141 -6.04 7.09 -13.77
C PRO A 141 -7.53 7.07 -13.39
N ASP A 142 -8.43 7.27 -14.36
CA ASP A 142 -9.88 7.29 -14.13
C ASP A 142 -10.41 5.88 -13.85
N ARG A 143 -9.89 4.85 -14.51
CA ARG A 143 -10.26 3.45 -14.25
C ARG A 143 -9.67 2.92 -12.95
N PHE A 144 -8.44 3.31 -12.61
CA PHE A 144 -7.68 2.78 -11.47
C PHE A 144 -7.51 3.83 -10.36
N HIS A 145 -8.61 4.49 -9.99
CA HIS A 145 -8.64 5.58 -9.00
C HIS A 145 -8.82 5.11 -7.55
N ASP A 146 -9.16 3.83 -7.33
CA ASP A 146 -9.34 3.30 -5.99
C ASP A 146 -8.04 3.47 -5.15
N PRO A 147 -8.11 3.98 -3.91
CA PRO A 147 -6.94 4.18 -3.04
C PRO A 147 -6.07 2.92 -2.88
N MET A 148 -6.67 1.73 -2.99
CA MET A 148 -5.96 0.46 -2.86
C MET A 148 -4.86 0.29 -3.93
N TRP A 149 -5.02 0.85 -5.13
CA TRP A 149 -3.97 0.83 -6.16
C TRP A 149 -2.74 1.63 -5.72
N THR A 150 -2.97 2.79 -5.10
CA THR A 150 -1.87 3.63 -4.62
C THR A 150 -1.20 3.02 -3.40
N LEU A 151 -1.99 2.44 -2.48
CA LEU A 151 -1.47 1.70 -1.34
C LEU A 151 -0.62 0.50 -1.77
N ALA A 152 -1.09 -0.29 -2.75
CA ALA A 152 -0.33 -1.40 -3.32
C ALA A 152 0.97 -0.93 -3.97
N ALA A 153 0.94 0.17 -4.74
CA ALA A 153 2.13 0.77 -5.32
C ALA A 153 3.13 1.25 -4.26
N HIS A 154 2.63 1.78 -3.15
CA HIS A 154 3.46 2.21 -2.01
C HIS A 154 4.08 1.03 -1.26
N ASN A 155 3.36 -0.09 -1.07
CA ASN A 155 3.88 -1.29 -0.41
C ASN A 155 5.17 -1.82 -1.05
N ARG A 156 5.39 -1.56 -2.35
CA ARG A 156 6.68 -1.84 -3.04
C ARG A 156 7.86 -1.14 -2.36
N GLN A 157 7.70 0.08 -1.86
CA GLN A 157 8.77 0.83 -1.22
C GLN A 157 9.25 0.12 0.05
N MET A 158 8.34 -0.54 0.78
CA MET A 158 8.69 -1.31 1.97
C MET A 158 9.74 -2.38 1.68
N VAL A 159 9.70 -3.02 0.50
CA VAL A 159 10.59 -4.13 0.12
C VAL A 159 11.80 -3.69 -0.72
N VAL A 160 11.77 -2.50 -1.30
CA VAL A 160 12.84 -1.99 -2.18
C VAL A 160 13.90 -1.18 -1.43
N HIS A 161 13.57 -0.59 -0.27
CA HIS A 161 14.56 0.12 0.54
C HIS A 161 15.41 -0.85 1.37
N HIS A 162 16.55 -1.26 0.81
CA HIS A 162 17.48 -2.26 1.36
C HIS A 162 18.14 -1.90 2.70
N ASP A 163 17.99 -0.66 3.18
CA ASP A 163 18.65 -0.19 4.40
C ASP A 163 17.88 -0.54 5.69
N ASN A 164 16.63 -1.01 5.59
CA ASN A 164 15.85 -1.54 6.71
C ASN A 164 15.34 -2.95 6.38
N ARG A 165 15.63 -3.93 7.24
CA ARG A 165 14.95 -5.24 7.17
C ARG A 165 13.45 -5.01 7.26
N VAL A 166 12.71 -5.49 6.27
CA VAL A 166 11.24 -5.47 6.30
C VAL A 166 10.78 -6.36 7.46
N ASP A 167 9.90 -5.83 8.28
CA ASP A 167 9.35 -6.55 9.41
C ASP A 167 8.45 -7.71 8.94
N GLU A 168 8.63 -8.90 9.54
CA GLU A 168 7.90 -10.12 9.21
C GLU A 168 6.38 -9.94 9.35
N GLN A 169 5.95 -9.23 10.39
CA GLN A 169 4.54 -8.95 10.62
C GLN A 169 3.96 -8.08 9.50
N SER A 170 4.72 -7.09 9.03
CA SER A 170 4.34 -6.21 7.93
C SER A 170 4.19 -6.97 6.61
N ILE A 171 5.15 -7.85 6.26
CA ILE A 171 5.01 -8.74 5.09
C ILE A 171 3.75 -9.59 5.22
N TRP A 172 3.57 -10.25 6.38
CA TRP A 172 2.43 -11.14 6.58
C TRP A 172 1.08 -10.42 6.48
N MET A 173 0.94 -9.19 7.02
CA MET A 173 -0.29 -8.41 6.90
C MET A 173 -0.61 -8.05 5.45
N VAL A 174 0.38 -7.58 4.68
CA VAL A 174 0.16 -7.27 3.26
C VAL A 174 -0.30 -8.52 2.50
N MET A 175 0.30 -9.68 2.77
CA MET A 175 -0.07 -10.93 2.10
C MET A 175 -1.43 -11.48 2.52
N SER A 176 -1.79 -11.39 3.81
CA SER A 176 -3.00 -12.02 4.35
C SER A 176 -4.24 -11.14 4.32
N GLU A 177 -4.07 -9.82 4.30
CA GLU A 177 -5.18 -8.85 4.31
C GLU A 177 -5.17 -8.01 3.04
N GLY A 178 -4.03 -7.42 2.69
CA GLY A 178 -3.93 -6.50 1.53
C GLY A 178 -4.11 -7.19 0.17
N PHE A 179 -3.58 -8.40 -0.01
CA PHE A 179 -3.70 -9.13 -1.27
C PHE A 179 -5.15 -9.53 -1.60
N PRO A 180 -5.93 -10.09 -0.66
CA PRO A 180 -7.36 -10.29 -0.85
C PRO A 180 -8.12 -9.02 -1.26
N GLU A 181 -7.88 -7.89 -0.59
CA GLU A 181 -8.52 -6.61 -0.92
C GLU A 181 -8.16 -6.14 -2.35
N ILE A 182 -6.89 -6.28 -2.74
CA ILE A 182 -6.44 -5.96 -4.11
C ILE A 182 -7.13 -6.87 -5.14
N ALA A 183 -7.36 -8.15 -4.83
CA ALA A 183 -8.07 -9.06 -5.74
C ALA A 183 -9.52 -8.61 -5.97
N GLU A 184 -10.21 -8.18 -4.91
CA GLU A 184 -11.58 -7.68 -4.99
C GLU A 184 -11.67 -6.41 -5.84
N VAL A 185 -10.77 -5.44 -5.60
CA VAL A 185 -10.69 -4.21 -6.39
C VAL A 185 -10.31 -4.52 -7.84
N ALA A 186 -9.38 -5.43 -8.08
CA ALA A 186 -9.01 -5.85 -9.43
C ALA A 186 -10.19 -6.49 -10.19
N ALA A 187 -11.01 -7.29 -9.51
CA ALA A 187 -12.21 -7.90 -10.09
C ALA A 187 -13.27 -6.85 -10.44
N SER A 188 -13.46 -5.83 -9.62
CA SER A 188 -14.48 -4.79 -9.84
C SER A 188 -14.20 -3.91 -11.07
N VAL A 189 -12.92 -3.71 -11.41
CA VAL A 189 -12.50 -2.87 -12.54
C VAL A 189 -12.28 -3.64 -13.84
N ARG A 190 -12.43 -4.98 -13.85
CA ARG A 190 -12.33 -5.78 -15.08
C ARG A 190 -13.48 -5.44 -16.02
N ARG A 191 -13.16 -5.17 -17.28
CA ARG A 191 -14.20 -5.00 -18.30
C ARG A 191 -14.70 -6.39 -18.73
N PRO A 192 -16.00 -6.55 -19.01
CA PRO A 192 -16.49 -7.78 -19.62
C PRO A 192 -15.80 -7.97 -20.98
N LEU A 193 -15.37 -9.20 -21.26
CA LEU A 193 -14.81 -9.56 -22.56
C LEU A 193 -15.81 -9.14 -23.65
N GLN A 194 -15.45 -8.15 -24.47
CA GLN A 194 -16.20 -7.89 -25.69
C GLN A 194 -16.09 -9.15 -26.55
N GLN A 195 -17.19 -9.89 -26.68
CA GLN A 195 -17.27 -11.00 -27.61
C GLN A 195 -17.10 -10.41 -29.01
N ALA A 196 -15.98 -10.72 -29.66
CA ALA A 196 -15.78 -10.44 -31.07
C ALA A 196 -16.92 -11.12 -31.85
N SER A 197 -17.78 -10.29 -32.46
CA SER A 197 -18.73 -10.73 -33.50
C SER A 197 -18.02 -10.89 -34.83
#